data_AF-A0A1Y3YHP4-F1
#
_entry.id   AF-A0A1Y3YHP4-F1
#
_cell.length_a   1.000
_cell.length_b   1.000
_cell.length_c   1.000
_cell.angle_alpha   90.00
_cell.angle_beta   90.00
_cell.angle_gamma   90.00
#
_symmetry.space_group_name_H-M   'P 1'
#
loop_
_entity.id
_entity.type
_entity.pdbx_description
1 polymer ?
#
loop_
_entity_poly.entity_id
_entity_poly.type
_entity_poly.pdbx_seq_one_letter_code
_entity_poly.pdbx_strand_id
1 'polypeptide(L)'
;MAQNGSLIVHVYASRAQLPIQGATVLVSQPDGQGRHQLLSVLITDESGVAGPISLPAPDAALSQSPGSPLPFSSYSLVVEHPGYQVAVFENLQIFSGVETTQSVPLIPLAIPESSTPRPQFTNVTPQPL
;
A
#
# COMPACT_ATOMS: atom_id res chain seq x y z
N MET A 1 -24.53 13.23 0.59
CA MET A 1 -23.59 13.43 1.73
C MET A 1 -22.39 12.54 1.47
N ALA A 2 -21.16 12.89 1.87
CA ALA A 2 -20.04 11.93 1.72
C ALA A 2 -20.33 10.71 2.61
N GLN A 3 -20.22 9.52 2.03
CA GLN A 3 -20.42 8.27 2.75
C GLN A 3 -19.05 7.59 2.96
N ASN A 4 -18.99 6.51 3.72
CA ASN A 4 -17.75 5.81 4.00
C ASN A 4 -17.77 4.42 3.36
N GLY A 5 -16.66 4.04 2.72
CA GLY A 5 -16.38 2.66 2.34
C GLY A 5 -15.43 2.02 3.35
N SER A 6 -15.43 0.69 3.43
CA SER A 6 -14.51 -0.05 4.30
C SER A 6 -13.41 -0.68 3.46
N LEU A 7 -12.16 -0.49 3.86
CA LEU A 7 -11.01 -1.17 3.26
C LEU A 7 -10.36 -2.09 4.30
N ILE A 8 -10.20 -3.35 3.93
CA ILE A 8 -9.41 -4.34 4.65
C ILE A 8 -8.23 -4.71 3.77
N VAL A 9 -7.02 -4.68 4.31
CA VAL A 9 -5.81 -5.05 3.59
C VAL A 9 -5.32 -6.38 4.12
N HIS A 10 -5.14 -7.36 3.24
CA HIS A 10 -4.64 -8.68 3.58
C HIS A 10 -3.29 -8.91 2.89
N VAL A 11 -2.23 -8.94 3.68
CA VAL A 11 -0.84 -9.01 3.24
C VAL A 11 -0.31 -10.42 3.45
N TYR A 12 0.17 -11.04 2.36
CA TYR A 12 0.69 -12.41 2.40
C TYR A 12 1.92 -12.60 1.51
N ALA A 13 2.76 -13.58 1.88
CA ALA A 13 3.91 -14.02 1.13
C ALA A 13 3.62 -15.30 0.34
N SER A 14 4.29 -15.43 -0.81
CA SER A 14 4.35 -16.68 -1.58
C SER A 14 2.99 -17.19 -2.09
N ARG A 15 3.02 -18.26 -2.89
CA ARG A 15 1.81 -18.96 -3.35
C ARG A 15 1.04 -19.65 -2.22
N ALA A 16 1.69 -19.91 -1.09
CA ALA A 16 1.07 -20.51 0.09
C ALA A 16 0.24 -19.53 0.92
N GLN A 17 0.16 -18.25 0.52
CA GLN A 17 -0.59 -17.20 1.24
C GLN A 17 -0.20 -17.13 2.72
N LEU A 18 1.10 -17.17 3.00
CA LEU A 18 1.59 -17.06 4.37
C LEU A 18 1.35 -15.63 4.86
N PRO A 19 0.58 -15.41 5.94
CA PRO A 19 0.30 -14.07 6.43
C PRO A 19 1.60 -13.37 6.86
N ILE A 20 1.71 -12.08 6.54
CA ILE A 20 2.86 -11.26 6.94
C ILE A 20 2.43 -10.32 8.06
N GLN A 21 2.92 -10.58 9.26
CA GLN A 21 2.77 -9.69 10.41
C GLN A 21 3.77 -8.54 10.35
N GLY A 22 3.38 -7.36 10.83
CA GLY A 22 4.28 -6.23 10.98
C GLY A 22 4.56 -5.44 9.70
N ALA A 23 3.82 -5.70 8.61
CA ALA A 23 3.89 -4.89 7.40
C ALA A 23 3.19 -3.55 7.64
N THR A 24 3.86 -2.46 7.27
CA THR A 24 3.31 -1.11 7.36
C THR A 24 2.48 -0.83 6.12
N VAL A 25 1.22 -0.50 6.34
CA VAL A 25 0.22 -0.23 5.31
C VAL A 25 -0.11 1.25 5.34
N LEU A 26 0.25 1.98 4.28
CA LEU A 26 -0.04 3.39 4.11
C LEU A 26 -1.15 3.56 3.09
N VAL A 27 -2.19 4.31 3.46
CA VAL A 27 -3.31 4.63 2.57
C VAL A 27 -3.29 6.13 2.33
N SER A 28 -3.25 6.50 1.06
CA SER A 28 -3.19 7.89 0.62
C SER A 28 -4.18 8.16 -0.51
N GLN A 29 -4.59 9.42 -0.66
CA GLN A 29 -5.47 9.85 -1.73
C GLN A 29 -4.72 10.82 -2.65
N PRO A 30 -4.74 10.61 -3.98
CA PRO A 30 -4.26 11.62 -4.91
C PRO A 30 -5.20 12.83 -4.91
N ASP A 31 -4.67 14.01 -4.61
CA ASP A 31 -5.40 15.29 -4.56
C ASP A 31 -5.58 15.95 -5.95
N GLY A 32 -5.33 15.20 -7.03
CA GLY A 32 -5.39 15.69 -8.42
C GLY A 32 -4.31 16.73 -8.79
N GLN A 33 -3.61 17.32 -7.82
CA GLN A 33 -2.51 18.27 -7.98
C GLN A 33 -1.12 17.58 -7.97
N GLY A 34 -1.06 16.26 -8.16
CA GLY A 34 0.15 15.45 -8.05
C GLY A 34 0.65 15.23 -6.62
N ARG A 35 -0.12 15.62 -5.62
CA ARG A 35 0.16 15.39 -4.19
C ARG A 35 -0.66 14.20 -3.68
N HIS A 36 -0.05 13.39 -2.82
CA HIS A 36 -0.72 12.31 -2.11
C HIS A 36 -0.99 12.74 -0.67
N GLN A 37 -2.27 12.86 -0.31
CA GLN A 37 -2.67 13.10 1.08
C GLN A 37 -2.68 11.77 1.82
N LEU A 38 -1.81 11.62 2.82
CA LEU A 38 -1.83 10.44 3.69
C LEU A 38 -3.10 10.47 4.56
N LEU A 39 -3.87 9.39 4.50
CA LEU A 39 -5.13 9.25 5.23
C LEU A 39 -4.98 8.36 6.46
N SER A 40 -4.23 7.27 6.34
CA SER A 40 -4.07 6.31 7.43
C SER A 40 -2.79 5.50 7.27
N VAL A 41 -2.24 5.10 8.41
CA VAL A 41 -1.10 4.19 8.51
C VAL A 41 -1.48 3.08 9.48
N LEU A 42 -1.34 1.83 9.05
CA LEU A 42 -1.67 0.64 9.83
C LEU A 42 -0.50 -0.33 9.82
N ILE A 43 -0.51 -1.25 10.77
CA ILE A 43 0.44 -2.36 10.83
C ILE A 43 -0.38 -3.65 10.78
N THR A 44 0.05 -4.61 9.97
CA THR A 44 -0.62 -5.91 9.88
C THR A 44 -0.44 -6.73 11.16
N ASP A 45 -1.50 -7.42 11.56
CA ASP A 45 -1.51 -8.35 12.69
C ASP A 45 -0.94 -9.73 12.34
N GLU A 46 -1.03 -10.68 13.28
CA GLU A 46 -0.55 -12.07 13.10
C GLU A 46 -1.25 -12.83 11.95
N SER A 47 -2.45 -12.39 11.56
CA SER A 47 -3.20 -12.93 10.42
C SER A 47 -2.85 -12.23 9.10
N GLY A 48 -1.91 -11.28 9.12
CA GLY A 48 -1.52 -10.51 7.95
C GLY A 48 -2.57 -9.46 7.56
N VAL A 49 -3.50 -9.14 8.45
CA VAL A 49 -4.61 -8.23 8.18
C VAL A 49 -4.33 -6.85 8.77
N ALA A 50 -4.65 -5.80 8.02
CA ALA A 50 -4.68 -4.42 8.47
C ALA A 50 -6.04 -3.78 8.13
N GLY A 51 -6.80 -3.40 9.16
CA GLY A 51 -8.12 -2.81 9.02
C GLY A 51 -9.16 -3.44 9.97
N PRO A 52 -10.46 -3.17 9.76
CA PRO A 52 -11.05 -2.35 8.69
C PRO A 52 -10.81 -0.85 8.90
N ILE A 53 -10.54 -0.12 7.81
CA ILE A 53 -10.49 1.35 7.83
C ILE A 53 -11.65 1.97 7.06
N SER A 54 -12.21 3.04 7.62
CA SER A 54 -13.26 3.81 6.98
C SER A 54 -12.64 4.91 6.11
N LEU A 55 -12.81 4.81 4.79
CA LEU A 55 -12.32 5.78 3.82
C LEU A 55 -13.50 6.58 3.24
N PRO A 56 -13.35 7.90 3.01
CA PRO A 56 -14.41 8.71 2.45
C PRO A 56 -14.71 8.31 0.99
N ALA A 57 -15.95 8.01 0.67
CA ALA A 57 -16.41 7.65 -0.66
C ALA A 57 -17.54 8.59 -1.11
N PRO A 58 -17.64 8.89 -2.42
CA PRO A 58 -18.80 9.58 -2.96
C PRO A 58 -20.08 8.78 -2.71
N ASP A 59 -21.21 9.48 -2.71
CA ASP A 59 -22.52 8.95 -2.33
C ASP A 59 -22.92 7.73 -3.19
N ALA A 60 -23.35 6.62 -2.56
CA ALA A 60 -23.73 5.39 -3.25
C ALA A 60 -24.85 5.59 -4.30
N ALA A 61 -25.69 6.62 -4.12
CA ALA A 61 -26.72 6.99 -5.10
C ALA A 61 -26.12 7.37 -6.48
N LEU A 62 -24.88 7.86 -6.51
CA LEU A 62 -24.15 8.16 -7.74
C LEU A 62 -23.59 6.90 -8.41
N SER A 63 -23.37 5.80 -7.68
CA SER A 63 -22.88 4.53 -8.24
C SER A 63 -23.98 3.68 -8.90
N GLN A 64 -25.26 3.98 -8.65
CA GLN A 64 -26.41 3.23 -9.18
C GLN A 64 -26.92 3.77 -10.53
N SER A 65 -26.44 4.93 -10.99
CA SER A 65 -26.81 5.49 -12.30
C SER A 65 -25.67 5.35 -13.31
N PRO A 66 -25.88 4.70 -14.47
CA PRO A 66 -24.88 4.69 -15.53
C PRO A 66 -24.61 6.11 -16.01
N GLY A 67 -23.33 6.54 -16.01
CA GLY A 67 -22.90 7.87 -16.47
C GLY A 67 -22.66 8.92 -15.39
N SER A 68 -22.74 8.56 -14.10
CA SER A 68 -22.43 9.50 -13.02
C SER A 68 -20.92 9.80 -12.94
N PRO A 69 -20.51 11.07 -12.77
CA PRO A 69 -19.14 11.49 -13.03
C PRO A 69 -18.07 10.96 -12.06
N LEU A 70 -18.41 10.53 -10.83
CA LEU A 70 -17.47 9.87 -9.89
C LEU A 70 -18.21 8.89 -8.95
N PRO A 71 -18.40 7.63 -9.35
CA PRO A 71 -19.09 6.63 -8.52
C PRO A 71 -18.19 5.97 -7.45
N PHE A 72 -16.88 6.25 -7.45
CA PHE A 72 -15.90 5.72 -6.49
C PHE A 72 -14.83 6.77 -6.17
N SER A 73 -14.18 6.60 -5.01
CA SER A 73 -12.94 7.29 -4.69
C SER A 73 -11.75 6.41 -5.08
N SER A 74 -10.75 7.00 -5.74
CA SER A 74 -9.47 6.35 -6.01
C SER A 74 -8.48 6.62 -4.88
N TYR A 75 -7.87 5.55 -4.37
CA TYR A 75 -6.84 5.60 -3.35
C TYR A 75 -5.55 4.94 -3.83
N SER A 76 -4.45 5.31 -3.19
CA SER A 76 -3.14 4.69 -3.35
C SER A 76 -2.75 3.99 -2.05
N LEU A 77 -2.43 2.71 -2.15
CA LEU A 77 -2.02 1.85 -1.05
C LEU A 77 -0.56 1.49 -1.22
N VAL A 78 0.24 1.73 -0.19
CA VAL A 78 1.64 1.33 -0.12
C VAL A 78 1.80 0.36 1.04
N VAL A 79 2.42 -0.78 0.79
CA VAL A 79 2.73 -1.77 1.82
C VAL A 79 4.23 -2.01 1.86
N GLU A 80 4.81 -1.78 3.03
CA GLU A 80 6.25 -1.87 3.27
C GLU A 80 6.55 -2.88 4.38
N HIS A 81 7.58 -3.69 4.18
CA HIS A 81 8.12 -4.55 5.23
C HIS A 81 9.63 -4.71 4.99
N PRO A 82 10.49 -4.60 6.02
CA PRO A 82 11.96 -4.60 5.84
C PRO A 82 12.52 -5.86 5.16
N GLY A 83 11.82 -6.99 5.26
CA GLY A 83 12.18 -8.24 4.59
C GLY A 83 11.58 -8.47 3.19
N TYR A 84 10.75 -7.55 2.68
CA TYR A 84 10.02 -7.72 1.41
C TYR A 84 10.14 -6.48 0.53
N GLN A 85 9.87 -6.66 -0.77
CA GLN A 85 9.73 -5.56 -1.71
C GLN A 85 8.51 -4.72 -1.35
N VAL A 86 8.65 -3.39 -1.48
CA VAL A 86 7.54 -2.45 -1.31
C VAL A 86 6.50 -2.73 -2.40
N ALA A 87 5.26 -2.93 -2.00
CA ALA A 87 4.14 -3.08 -2.92
C ALA A 87 3.34 -1.79 -2.99
N VAL A 88 3.11 -1.28 -4.19
CA VAL A 88 2.35 -0.06 -4.44
C VAL A 88 1.15 -0.41 -5.31
N PHE A 89 -0.05 -0.04 -4.87
CA PHE A 89 -1.29 -0.18 -5.62
C PHE A 89 -1.90 1.20 -5.79
N GLU A 90 -1.97 1.66 -7.02
CA GLU A 90 -2.62 2.92 -7.38
C GLU A 90 -4.03 2.66 -7.90
N ASN A 91 -4.91 3.66 -7.79
CA ASN A 91 -6.28 3.60 -8.31
C ASN A 91 -7.17 2.53 -7.66
N LEU A 92 -6.99 2.30 -6.36
CA LEU A 92 -7.87 1.45 -5.56
C LEU A 92 -9.26 2.07 -5.47
N GLN A 93 -10.27 1.38 -5.98
CA GLN A 93 -11.64 1.88 -6.04
C GLN A 93 -12.38 1.49 -4.75
N ILE A 94 -12.76 2.50 -3.98
CA ILE A 94 -13.57 2.32 -2.77
C ILE A 94 -14.96 2.86 -3.02
N PHE A 95 -15.95 1.99 -2.78
CA PHE A 95 -17.36 2.30 -2.92
C PHE A 95 -17.98 2.55 -1.55
N SER A 96 -18.94 3.48 -1.51
CA SER A 96 -19.70 3.78 -0.30
C SER A 96 -20.49 2.54 0.16
N GLY A 97 -20.38 2.18 1.45
CA GLY A 97 -21.13 1.08 2.05
C GLY A 97 -20.69 -0.31 1.62
N VAL A 98 -19.60 -0.44 0.85
CA VAL A 98 -19.01 -1.71 0.44
C VAL A 98 -17.73 -1.96 1.24
N GLU A 99 -17.56 -3.20 1.67
CA GLU A 99 -16.30 -3.69 2.23
C GLU A 99 -15.42 -4.23 1.10
N THR A 100 -14.33 -3.50 0.83
CA THR A 100 -13.31 -3.89 -0.13
C THR A 100 -12.18 -4.59 0.61
N THR A 101 -11.89 -5.84 0.23
CA THR A 101 -10.70 -6.55 0.70
C THR A 101 -9.61 -6.49 -0.37
N GLN A 102 -8.50 -5.81 -0.06
CA GLN A 102 -7.33 -5.73 -0.92
C GLN A 102 -6.30 -6.78 -0.53
N SER A 103 -6.11 -7.76 -1.41
CA SER A 103 -5.03 -8.74 -1.32
C SER A 103 -3.71 -8.17 -1.79
N VAL A 104 -2.67 -8.24 -0.97
CA VAL A 104 -1.33 -7.71 -1.24
C VAL A 104 -0.29 -8.84 -1.14
N PRO A 105 0.10 -9.45 -2.27
CA PRO A 105 1.20 -10.39 -2.29
C PRO A 105 2.53 -9.64 -2.16
N LEU A 106 3.27 -9.85 -1.07
CA LEU A 106 4.64 -9.36 -0.94
C LEU A 106 5.66 -10.38 -1.44
N ILE A 107 6.68 -9.86 -2.09
CA ILE A 107 7.80 -10.64 -2.62
C ILE A 107 8.98 -10.49 -1.65
N PRO A 108 9.51 -11.57 -1.06
CA PRO A 108 10.69 -11.50 -0.21
C PRO A 108 11.85 -10.81 -0.93
N LEU A 109 12.60 -9.98 -0.22
CA LEU A 109 13.88 -9.50 -0.73
C LEU A 109 14.79 -10.72 -0.84
N ALA A 110 15.31 -11.00 -2.03
CA ALA A 110 16.32 -12.03 -2.18
C ALA A 110 17.51 -11.64 -1.29
N ILE A 111 17.87 -12.51 -0.34
CA ILE A 111 19.19 -12.42 0.30
C ILE A 111 20.16 -12.57 -0.88
N PRO A 112 21.09 -11.62 -1.11
CA PRO A 112 22.11 -11.84 -2.13
C PRO A 112 22.84 -13.12 -1.74
N GLU A 113 22.62 -14.19 -2.50
CA GLU A 113 23.33 -15.44 -2.32
C GLU A 113 24.82 -15.14 -2.53
N SER A 114 25.58 -15.14 -1.44
CA SER A 114 27.04 -15.16 -1.44
C SER A 114 27.74 -14.12 -2.33
N SER A 115 28.06 -12.96 -1.76
CA SER A 115 29.44 -12.50 -1.89
C SER A 115 29.84 -11.83 -0.58
N THR A 116 30.87 -12.39 0.05
CA THR A 116 31.51 -11.89 1.27
C THR A 116 31.60 -10.35 1.23
N PRO A 117 31.16 -9.61 2.26
CA PRO A 117 31.35 -8.17 2.29
C PRO A 117 32.85 -7.89 2.33
N ARG A 118 33.45 -7.62 1.17
CA ARG A 118 34.80 -7.09 1.09
C ARG A 118 34.69 -5.61 1.44
N PRO A 119 35.35 -5.12 2.50
CA PRO A 119 35.47 -3.69 2.72
C PRO A 119 36.14 -3.07 1.49
N GLN A 120 35.40 -2.24 0.74
CA GLN A 120 35.99 -1.42 -0.31
C GLN A 120 36.67 -0.22 0.37
N PHE A 121 38.00 -0.27 0.44
CA PHE A 121 38.80 0.89 0.80
C PHE A 121 38.95 1.78 -0.44
N THR A 122 38.22 2.89 -0.48
CA THR A 122 38.43 3.93 -1.49
C THR A 122 39.56 4.84 -1.02
N ASN A 123 40.73 4.73 -1.66
CA ASN A 123 41.86 5.61 -1.37
C ASN A 123 41.68 6.93 -2.11
N VAL A 124 41.40 8.01 -1.36
CA VAL A 124 41.20 9.35 -1.91
C VAL A 124 42.55 10.02 -2.10
N THR A 125 42.95 10.28 -3.33
CA THR A 125 44.17 11.06 -3.62
C THR A 125 43.94 12.56 -3.36
N PRO A 126 44.93 13.28 -2.81
CA PRO A 126 44.81 14.72 -2.56
C PRO A 126 44.59 15.48 -3.87
N GLN A 127 43.64 16.42 -3.87
CA GLN A 127 43.34 17.23 -5.04
C GLN A 127 44.37 18.38 -5.17
N PRO A 128 44.89 18.63 -6.37
CA PRO A 128 45.83 19.72 -6.59
C PRO A 128 45.13 21.09 -6.52
N LEU A 129 45.87 22.08 -6.05
CA LEU A 129 45.49 23.50 -5.92
C LEU A 129 45.23 24.17 -7.28
#